data_AF-A0A954Q9J2-F1
#
_entry.id   AF-A0A954Q9J2-F1
#
_cell.length_a   1.000
_cell.length_b   1.000
_cell.length_c   1.000
_cell.angle_alpha   90.00
_cell.angle_beta   90.00
_cell.angle_gamma   90.00
#
_symmetry.space_group_name_H-M   'P 1'
#
loop_
_entity.id
_entity.type
_entity.pdbx_description
1 polymer ?
#
loop_
_entity_poly.entity_id
_entity_poly.type
_entity_poly.pdbx_seq_one_letter_code
_entity_poly.pdbx_strand_id
1 'polypeptide(L)'
;MNRNLLLILVLFCLASPARAEFVLVDVGAGVEPAPLLLFANAPPKTRDAAIELANYIEKICGVRSRLMDGTPNDLPERAIWVGYEPALDSLFPRTDFDFQHPEEIVIAAWQPRPWQTGRRWNASAKSTPTRSTGAPSIPPRRG
;
A
#
# COMPACT_ATOMS: atom_id res chain seq x y z
N MET A 1 -41.64 -27.22 -2.45
CA MET A 1 -40.60 -26.16 -2.38
C MET A 1 -40.46 -25.58 -3.78
N ASN A 2 -40.84 -24.31 -3.99
CA ASN A 2 -41.02 -23.75 -5.32
C ASN A 2 -39.68 -23.55 -6.03
N ARG A 3 -39.54 -24.05 -7.27
CA ARG A 3 -38.31 -23.93 -8.08
C ARG A 3 -37.87 -22.48 -8.29
N ASN A 4 -38.83 -21.54 -8.29
CA ASN A 4 -38.59 -20.10 -8.33
C ASN A 4 -37.99 -19.54 -7.03
N LEU A 5 -38.32 -20.12 -5.88
CA LEU A 5 -37.76 -19.72 -4.59
C LEU A 5 -36.29 -20.16 -4.48
N LEU A 6 -35.96 -21.35 -5.01
CA LEU A 6 -34.59 -21.86 -5.07
C LEU A 6 -33.71 -20.99 -5.99
N LEU A 7 -34.24 -20.57 -7.15
CA LEU A 7 -33.53 -19.68 -8.09
C LEU A 7 -33.25 -18.30 -7.50
N ILE A 8 -34.18 -17.71 -6.76
CA ILE A 8 -33.99 -16.41 -6.10
C ILE A 8 -32.92 -16.49 -5.00
N LEU A 9 -32.89 -17.59 -4.24
CA LEU A 9 -31.90 -17.78 -3.16
C LEU A 9 -30.47 -17.96 -3.71
N VAL A 10 -30.33 -18.65 -4.85
CA VAL A 10 -29.02 -18.82 -5.52
C VAL A 10 -28.54 -17.50 -6.13
N LEU A 11 -29.43 -16.66 -6.68
CA LEU A 11 -29.06 -15.37 -7.24
C LEU A 11 -28.60 -14.36 -6.16
N PHE A 12 -29.18 -14.43 -4.95
CA PHE A 12 -28.84 -13.52 -3.86
C PHE A 12 -27.47 -13.82 -3.24
N CYS A 13 -26.99 -15.07 -3.29
CA CYS A 13 -25.66 -15.45 -2.79
C CYS A 13 -24.50 -14.98 -3.67
N LEU A 14 -24.73 -14.65 -4.94
CA LEU A 14 -23.67 -14.22 -5.88
C LEU A 14 -23.34 -12.73 -5.78
N ALA A 15 -24.16 -11.95 -5.09
CA ALA A 15 -23.97 -10.51 -4.92
C ALA A 15 -23.21 -10.16 -3.62
N SER A 16 -22.21 -10.95 -3.23
CA SER A 16 -21.29 -10.53 -2.17
C SER A 16 -20.44 -9.37 -2.72
N PRO A 17 -20.56 -8.14 -2.20
CA PRO A 17 -19.61 -7.10 -2.55
C PRO A 17 -18.24 -7.57 -2.08
N ALA A 18 -17.28 -7.70 -3.00
CA ALA A 18 -15.88 -7.85 -2.65
C ALA A 18 -15.45 -6.55 -1.96
N ARG A 19 -15.53 -6.52 -0.63
CA ARG A 19 -15.15 -5.36 0.16
C ARG A 19 -13.64 -5.39 0.33
N ALA A 20 -12.97 -4.31 -0.10
CA ALA A 20 -11.55 -4.17 0.16
C ALA A 20 -11.30 -4.22 1.67
N GLU A 21 -10.33 -5.04 2.07
CA GLU A 21 -9.91 -5.18 3.47
C GLU A 21 -9.29 -3.91 4.04
N PHE A 22 -8.77 -3.04 3.17
CA PHE A 22 -8.33 -1.69 3.50
C PHE A 22 -8.79 -0.74 2.40
N VAL A 23 -9.49 0.34 2.77
CA VAL A 23 -9.94 1.39 1.86
C VAL A 23 -9.15 2.66 2.15
N LEU A 24 -8.41 3.13 1.15
CA LEU A 24 -7.61 4.35 1.24
C LEU A 24 -8.49 5.59 1.36
N VAL A 25 -9.42 5.73 0.42
CA VAL A 25 -10.46 6.76 0.36
C VAL A 25 -11.66 6.19 -0.40
N ASP A 26 -12.88 6.47 0.03
CA ASP A 26 -14.09 6.29 -0.77
C ASP A 26 -15.07 7.42 -0.45
N VAL A 27 -14.96 8.51 -1.20
CA VAL A 27 -15.79 9.72 -1.01
C VAL A 27 -17.27 9.41 -1.24
N GLY A 28 -17.59 8.52 -2.19
CA GLY A 28 -18.97 8.13 -2.51
C GLY A 28 -19.63 7.34 -1.39
N ALA A 29 -18.86 6.53 -0.66
CA ALA A 29 -19.31 5.80 0.51
C ALA A 29 -19.09 6.54 1.85
N GLY A 30 -18.64 7.81 1.82
CA GLY A 30 -18.37 8.61 3.02
C GLY A 30 -17.14 8.17 3.81
N VAL A 31 -16.22 7.41 3.21
CA VAL A 31 -14.95 7.00 3.82
C VAL A 31 -13.90 8.08 3.53
N GLU A 32 -13.57 8.86 4.55
CA GLU A 32 -12.50 9.87 4.47
C GLU A 32 -11.14 9.23 4.15
N PRO A 33 -10.11 10.01 3.77
CA PRO A 33 -8.77 9.45 3.59
C PRO A 33 -8.17 8.83 4.84
N ALA A 34 -7.43 7.72 4.67
CA ALA A 34 -6.74 7.08 5.79
C ALA A 34 -5.57 7.98 6.23
N PRO A 35 -5.43 8.28 7.53
CA PRO A 35 -4.35 9.13 8.04
C PRO A 35 -2.98 8.51 7.78
N LEU A 36 -1.99 9.36 7.50
CA LEU A 36 -0.58 9.00 7.41
C LEU A 36 0.07 9.21 8.78
N LEU A 37 0.55 8.14 9.39
CA LEU A 37 1.24 8.13 10.67
C LEU A 37 2.75 8.22 10.45
N LEU A 38 3.37 9.19 11.11
CA LEU A 38 4.81 9.42 11.17
C LEU A 38 5.26 9.34 12.62
N PHE A 39 6.48 8.88 12.85
CA PHE A 39 7.09 9.00 14.17
C PHE A 39 7.43 10.46 14.47
N ALA A 40 7.36 10.84 15.75
CA ALA A 40 7.54 12.25 16.17
C ALA A 40 8.87 12.83 15.65
N ASN A 41 9.92 12.02 15.60
CA ASN A 41 11.25 12.38 15.11
C ASN A 41 11.61 11.67 13.80
N ALA A 42 10.63 11.41 12.94
CA ALA A 42 10.86 10.79 11.63
C ALA A 42 11.95 11.58 10.86
N PRO A 43 12.90 10.89 10.18
CA PRO A 43 13.91 11.55 9.38
C PRO A 43 13.29 12.53 8.36
N PRO A 44 13.94 13.66 8.03
CA PRO A 44 13.37 14.68 7.14
C PRO A 44 12.85 14.11 5.82
N LYS A 45 13.62 13.21 5.19
CA LYS A 45 13.22 12.53 3.94
C LYS A 45 11.98 11.65 4.11
N THR A 46 11.78 11.02 5.27
CA THR A 46 10.58 10.23 5.57
C THR A 46 9.35 11.13 5.69
N ARG A 47 9.50 12.29 6.33
CA ARG A 47 8.44 13.30 6.39
C ARG A 47 8.11 13.84 5.00
N ASP A 48 9.12 14.18 4.21
CA ASP A 48 8.93 14.65 2.83
C ASP A 48 8.17 13.62 1.99
N ALA A 49 8.54 12.33 2.11
CA ALA A 49 7.84 11.24 1.44
C ALA A 49 6.37 11.12 1.87
N ALA A 50 6.06 11.29 3.16
CA ALA A 50 4.67 11.28 3.64
C ALA A 50 3.88 12.50 3.14
N ILE A 51 4.48 13.68 3.09
CA ILE A 51 3.87 14.89 2.51
C ILE A 51 3.58 14.65 1.02
N GLU A 52 4.53 14.07 0.30
CA GLU A 52 4.37 13.75 -1.11
C GLU A 52 3.26 12.72 -1.34
N LEU A 53 3.18 11.68 -0.51
CA LEU A 53 2.10 10.71 -0.55
C LEU A 53 0.73 11.37 -0.30
N ALA A 54 0.61 12.24 0.69
CA ALA A 54 -0.62 13.00 0.94
C ALA A 54 -1.01 13.87 -0.27
N ASN A 55 -0.03 14.50 -0.93
CA ASN A 55 -0.25 15.27 -2.15
C ASN A 55 -0.78 14.39 -3.29
N TYR A 56 -0.26 13.18 -3.46
CA TYR A 56 -0.78 12.26 -4.48
C TYR A 56 -2.18 11.76 -4.16
N ILE A 57 -2.47 11.43 -2.90
CA ILE A 57 -3.83 11.06 -2.47
C ILE A 57 -4.81 12.20 -2.78
N GLU A 58 -4.45 13.45 -2.47
CA GLU A 58 -5.28 14.61 -2.78
C GLU A 58 -5.51 14.78 -4.29
N LYS A 59 -4.45 14.66 -5.10
CA LYS A 59 -4.56 14.76 -6.57
C LYS A 59 -5.47 13.69 -7.17
N ILE A 60 -5.42 12.47 -6.64
CA ILE A 60 -6.16 11.32 -7.19
C ILE A 60 -7.59 11.29 -6.65
N CYS A 61 -7.79 11.57 -5.36
CA CYS A 61 -9.06 11.39 -4.68
C CYS A 61 -9.84 12.70 -4.41
N GLY A 62 -9.23 13.86 -4.66
CA GLY A 62 -9.82 15.18 -4.40
C GLY A 62 -9.87 15.58 -2.92
N VAL A 63 -9.37 14.74 -2.02
CA VAL A 63 -9.35 14.96 -0.56
C VAL A 63 -7.98 14.60 0.01
N ARG A 64 -7.46 15.46 0.88
CA ARG A 64 -6.12 15.31 1.44
C ARG A 64 -6.11 14.39 2.66
N SER A 65 -5.13 13.47 2.71
CA SER A 65 -4.89 12.69 3.92
C SER A 65 -4.23 13.52 5.03
N ARG A 66 -4.69 13.29 6.26
CA ARG A 66 -4.13 13.93 7.47
C ARG A 66 -2.80 13.29 7.83
N LEU A 67 -1.78 14.11 8.08
CA LEU A 67 -0.52 13.67 8.69
C LEU A 67 -0.66 13.72 10.22
N MET A 68 -0.20 12.68 10.91
CA MET A 68 -0.20 12.56 12.36
C MET A 68 1.19 12.16 12.84
N ASP A 69 1.71 12.89 13.83
CA ASP A 69 3.02 12.65 14.42
C ASP A 69 2.92 11.84 15.72
N GLY A 70 3.88 10.95 15.93
CA GLY A 70 4.00 10.10 17.12
C GLY A 70 3.18 8.82 17.04
N THR A 71 3.38 7.95 18.03
CA THR A 71 2.57 6.75 18.22
C THR A 71 1.26 7.16 18.89
N PRO A 72 0.10 7.01 18.24
CA PRO A 72 -1.17 7.36 18.84
C PRO A 72 -1.39 6.55 20.13
N ASN A 73 -1.90 7.19 21.19
CA ASN A 73 -2.37 6.47 22.38
C ASN A 73 -3.46 5.46 22.01
N ASP A 74 -4.29 5.80 21.02
CA ASP A 74 -5.28 4.93 20.38
C ASP A 74 -4.99 4.85 18.88
N LEU A 75 -4.67 3.65 18.40
CA LEU A 75 -4.42 3.43 16.98
C LEU A 75 -5.71 3.62 16.16
N PRO A 76 -5.69 4.45 15.11
CA PRO A 76 -6.84 4.57 14.23
C PRO A 76 -7.16 3.22 13.59
N GLU A 77 -8.44 2.91 13.41
CA GLU A 77 -8.91 1.67 12.77
C GLU A 77 -8.27 1.42 11.39
N ARG A 78 -7.94 2.52 10.69
CA ARG A 78 -7.27 2.53 9.41
C ARG A 78 -6.20 3.61 9.40
N ALA A 79 -4.98 3.26 9.04
CA ALA A 79 -3.90 4.21 8.90
C ALA A 79 -2.81 3.64 7.97
N ILE A 80 -1.98 4.54 7.46
CA ILE A 80 -0.75 4.19 6.74
C ILE A 80 0.42 4.66 7.59
N TRP A 81 1.24 3.73 8.06
CA TRP A 81 2.52 4.08 8.67
C TRP A 81 3.57 4.34 7.59
N VAL A 82 4.27 5.45 7.71
CA VAL A 82 5.35 5.84 6.78
C VAL A 82 6.68 5.88 7.53
N GLY A 83 7.60 5.02 7.09
CA GLY A 83 8.90 4.83 7.72
C GLY A 83 8.91 3.71 8.75
N TYR A 84 10.11 3.37 9.22
CA TYR A 84 10.35 2.32 10.20
C TYR A 84 10.67 2.92 11.58
N GLU A 85 10.11 2.33 12.64
CA GLU A 85 10.49 2.54 14.03
C GLU A 85 10.46 1.18 14.75
N PRO A 86 11.37 0.92 15.71
CA PRO A 86 11.38 -0.33 16.48
C PRO A 86 10.05 -0.70 17.17
N ALA A 87 9.19 0.28 17.48
CA ALA A 87 7.87 -0.01 18.05
C ALA A 87 6.97 -0.82 17.09
N LEU A 88 7.22 -0.74 15.77
CA LEU A 88 6.48 -1.49 14.76
C LEU A 88 6.68 -3.01 14.90
N ASP A 89 7.82 -3.47 15.39
CA ASP A 89 8.06 -4.91 15.61
C ASP A 89 7.05 -5.51 16.60
N SER A 90 6.68 -4.72 17.62
CA SER A 90 5.71 -5.11 18.63
C SER A 90 4.27 -4.98 18.12
N LEU A 91 3.98 -3.96 17.31
CA LEU A 91 2.64 -3.73 16.74
C LEU A 91 2.31 -4.71 15.62
N PHE A 92 3.34 -5.17 14.90
CA PHE A 92 3.22 -6.01 13.71
C PHE A 92 4.14 -7.22 13.79
N PRO A 93 3.93 -8.14 14.75
CA PRO A 93 4.84 -9.26 15.01
C PRO A 93 4.91 -10.29 13.87
N ARG A 94 4.06 -10.16 12.84
CA ARG A 94 4.06 -11.01 11.63
C ARG A 94 4.70 -10.32 10.42
N THR A 95 5.12 -9.07 10.55
CA THR A 95 5.82 -8.33 9.52
C THR A 95 7.31 -8.38 9.81
N ASP A 96 8.08 -8.83 8.83
CA ASP A 96 9.53 -8.86 8.91
C ASP A 96 10.08 -7.48 8.51
N PHE A 97 10.65 -6.76 9.49
CA PHE A 97 11.33 -5.48 9.29
C PHE A 97 12.86 -5.62 9.29
N ASP A 98 13.40 -6.85 9.19
CA ASP A 98 14.85 -7.07 9.11
C ASP A 98 15.38 -6.79 7.69
N PHE A 99 15.60 -5.50 7.40
CA PHE A 99 16.09 -5.02 6.11
C PHE A 99 17.53 -5.50 5.84
N GLN A 100 17.71 -6.36 4.82
CA GLN A 100 19.02 -6.97 4.50
C GLN A 100 19.79 -6.20 3.43
N HIS A 101 19.12 -5.30 2.71
CA HIS A 101 19.70 -4.58 1.57
C HIS A 101 19.47 -3.07 1.70
N PRO A 102 20.41 -2.24 1.21
CA PRO A 102 20.17 -0.81 1.07
C PRO A 102 18.94 -0.55 0.20
N GLU A 103 18.15 0.45 0.57
CA GLU A 103 16.93 0.87 -0.15
C GLU A 103 15.81 -0.18 -0.21
N GLU A 104 15.83 -1.18 0.68
CA GLU A 104 14.74 -2.12 0.82
C GLU A 104 13.48 -1.45 1.40
N ILE A 105 12.30 -1.81 0.86
CA ILE A 105 11.00 -1.27 1.26
C ILE A 105 10.05 -2.42 1.56
N VAL A 106 9.36 -2.35 2.69
CA VAL A 106 8.27 -3.26 3.04
C VAL A 106 6.95 -2.51 2.97
N ILE A 107 6.02 -3.02 2.16
CA ILE A 107 4.62 -2.59 2.17
C ILE A 107 3.81 -3.78 2.67
N ALA A 108 3.21 -3.63 3.85
CA ALA A 108 2.38 -4.65 4.46
C ALA A 108 1.02 -4.07 4.82
N ALA A 109 -0.04 -4.85 4.60
CA ALA A 109 -1.35 -4.59 5.15
C ALA A 109 -1.54 -5.48 6.36
N TRP A 110 -2.05 -4.90 7.44
CA TRP A 110 -2.30 -5.63 8.68
C TRP A 110 -3.73 -5.40 9.12
N GLN A 111 -4.36 -6.49 9.54
CA GLN A 111 -5.60 -6.45 10.29
C GLN A 111 -5.39 -7.21 11.60
N PRO A 112 -5.92 -6.72 12.73
CA PRO A 112 -6.00 -7.49 13.96
C PRO A 112 -7.06 -8.60 13.79
N ARG A 113 -6.74 -9.63 13.01
CA ARG A 113 -7.51 -10.88 12.94
C ARG A 113 -6.58 -12.06 13.14
N PRO A 114 -6.99 -13.11 13.88
CA PRO A 114 -6.09 -14.20 14.25
C PRO A 114 -5.49 -14.99 13.07
N TRP A 115 -6.07 -14.95 11.87
CA TRP A 115 -5.76 -15.90 10.79
C TRP A 115 -5.31 -15.31 9.44
N GLN A 116 -5.14 -13.99 9.30
CA GLN A 116 -4.72 -13.38 8.02
C GLN A 116 -3.21 -13.04 7.99
N THR A 117 -2.60 -13.29 6.83
CA THR A 117 -1.17 -13.21 6.49
C THR A 117 -0.88 -12.01 5.59
N GLY A 118 0.13 -11.20 5.92
CA GLY A 118 0.68 -10.18 5.01
C GLY A 118 1.57 -10.80 3.93
N ARG A 119 1.66 -10.17 2.74
CA ARG A 119 2.62 -10.54 1.69
C ARG A 119 3.67 -9.44 1.53
N ARG A 120 4.96 -9.79 1.64
CA ARG A 120 6.10 -8.91 1.35
C ARG A 120 6.18 -8.67 -0.16
N TRP A 121 6.16 -7.41 -0.57
CA TRP A 121 6.51 -7.02 -1.93
C TRP A 121 8.01 -6.69 -1.99
N ASN A 122 8.74 -7.27 -2.94
CA ASN A 122 10.17 -7.02 -3.13
C ASN A 122 10.39 -6.29 -4.48
N ALA A 123 10.93 -5.07 -4.41
CA ALA A 123 11.24 -4.25 -5.58
C ALA A 123 12.39 -4.81 -6.46
N SER A 124 13.16 -5.76 -5.94
CA SER A 124 14.33 -6.36 -6.62
C SER A 124 13.99 -7.21 -7.86
N ALA A 125 12.71 -7.56 -8.08
CA ALA A 125 12.29 -8.38 -9.22
C ALA A 125 12.12 -7.58 -10.53
N LYS A 126 13.11 -6.77 -10.92
CA LYS A 126 13.26 -6.28 -12.30
C LYS A 126 14.74 -6.19 -12.69
N SER A 127 15.40 -7.33 -12.81
CA SER A 127 16.44 -7.44 -13.84
C SER A 127 15.74 -7.42 -15.20
N THR A 128 15.50 -6.23 -15.74
CA THR A 128 15.16 -6.06 -17.15
C THR A 128 16.23 -6.80 -17.94
N PRO A 129 15.91 -7.78 -18.81
CA PRO A 129 16.92 -8.32 -19.70
C PRO A 129 17.41 -7.14 -20.54
N THR A 130 18.69 -6.80 -20.40
CA THR A 130 19.36 -5.84 -21.26
C THR A 130 19.10 -6.30 -22.69
N ARG A 131 18.22 -5.58 -23.39
CA ARG A 131 18.10 -5.71 -24.84
C ARG A 131 19.48 -5.35 -25.36
N SER A 132 20.23 -6.35 -25.81
CA SER A 132 21.44 -6.15 -26.59
C SER A 132 21.03 -5.37 -27.84
N THR A 133 21.13 -4.05 -27.75
CA THR A 133 21.03 -3.19 -28.92
C THR A 133 22.28 -3.49 -29.73
N GLY A 134 22.15 -4.41 -30.68
CA GLY A 134 23.07 -4.47 -31.81
C GLY A 134 23.08 -3.08 -32.43
N ALA A 135 24.21 -2.39 -32.30
CA ALA A 135 24.40 -1.10 -32.94
C ALA A 135 24.22 -1.28 -34.46
N PRO A 136 23.41 -0.45 -35.14
CA PRO A 136 23.44 -0.43 -36.59
C PRO A 136 24.81 0.10 -37.02
N SER A 137 25.59 -0.75 -37.69
CA SER A 137 26.86 -0.38 -38.32
C SER A 137 26.60 0.70 -39.37
N ILE A 138 27.05 1.92 -39.09
CA ILE A 138 27.09 3.02 -40.07
C ILE A 138 28.24 2.72 -41.05
N PRO A 139 28.00 2.58 -42.37
CA PRO A 139 29.10 2.42 -43.31
C PRO A 139 29.88 3.74 -43.44
N PRO A 140 31.22 3.69 -43.65
CA PRO A 140 32.04 4.88 -43.76
C PRO A 140 31.65 5.69 -45.01
N ARG A 141 31.44 7.00 -44.83
CA ARG A 141 31.35 7.97 -45.93
C ARG A 141 32.65 7.92 -46.73
N ARG A 142 32.58 7.45 -47.98
CA ARG A 142 33.64 7.71 -48.96
C ARG A 142 33.57 9.19 -49.36
N GLY A 143 34.75 9.73 -49.71
CA GLY A 143 35.03 11.15 -49.98
C GLY A 143 34.10 11.82 -50.98
#